data_AF-A0A2Z2P9V0-F1
#
_entry.id   AF-A0A2Z2P9V0-F1
#
_cell.length_a   1.000
_cell.length_b   1.000
_cell.length_c   1.000
_cell.angle_alpha   90.00
_cell.angle_beta   90.00
_cell.angle_gamma   90.00
#
_symmetry.space_group_name_H-M   'P 1'
#
loop_
_entity.id
_entity.type
_entity.pdbx_description
1 polymer ?
#
loop_
_entity_poly.entity_id
_entity_poly.type
_entity_poly.pdbx_seq_one_letter_code
_entity_poly.pdbx_strand_id
1 'polypeptide(L)'
;MVGLTKDQHNGACRILLVAFILIVMWLVSSTVNAAASVRSVRAVASGSDRDSAISNALADALRQVHGGEISMTRETQRTLHRLSTNGSSSIRSEQRGSSVTRTSSEGLINGYRIVSLTPLGYGGFDATLDVDIPVYQTQAVHSARRKIAVYPVETVATRYRFGGQTLNAVDVSQRLTQSLVAATVQSGRFSVLDRDMRSGITREQHFIGGDDVPLAEKMALGRALGAELLLVSRLRRLDLETVQHRNPLSGEVSQSSQGAAVIEARVVMPSTGQLMWAKTLELGASEIDVQSSEQAMLASVSRELVSSVLEGIYPLRVVDGLGDSAVINQGGELVQLGQRYDVFSIGRRYADPYSGESLGAREKRVASVEVTFVGAKTSQVRVLDGTVTGDGHVLRRVPGLAASRPYQPSAQKKTSTPARSHRRGFCLPGDAC
;
A
#
# COMPACT_ATOMS: atom_id res chain seq x y z
N MET A 1 -16.22 8.85 -60.73
CA MET A 1 -16.82 7.50 -60.72
C MET A 1 -15.70 6.47 -60.83
N VAL A 2 -15.23 5.92 -59.71
CA VAL A 2 -14.64 4.57 -59.67
C VAL A 2 -15.11 3.98 -58.35
N GLY A 3 -16.10 3.11 -58.42
CA GLY A 3 -16.69 2.45 -57.27
C GLY A 3 -15.75 1.35 -56.78
N LEU A 4 -15.24 1.50 -55.56
CA LEU A 4 -14.60 0.40 -54.84
C LEU A 4 -15.71 -0.48 -54.26
N THR A 5 -15.71 -1.74 -54.68
CA THR A 5 -16.72 -2.75 -54.41
C THR A 5 -16.69 -3.18 -52.94
N LYS A 6 -17.89 -3.38 -52.39
CA LYS A 6 -18.19 -3.66 -50.97
C LYS A 6 -17.55 -4.96 -50.44
N ASP A 7 -17.00 -5.81 -51.31
CA ASP A 7 -16.35 -7.08 -50.93
C ASP A 7 -14.91 -6.94 -50.41
N GLN A 8 -14.18 -5.88 -50.78
CA GLN A 8 -12.81 -5.68 -50.26
C GLN A 8 -12.78 -5.28 -48.76
N HIS A 9 -13.84 -4.66 -48.25
CA HIS A 9 -13.93 -4.25 -46.85
C HIS A 9 -14.13 -5.43 -45.89
N ASN A 10 -14.83 -6.48 -46.31
CA ASN A 10 -15.09 -7.64 -45.46
C ASN A 10 -13.83 -8.52 -45.30
N GLY A 11 -12.98 -8.61 -46.32
CA GLY A 11 -11.70 -9.32 -46.24
C GLY A 11 -10.70 -8.64 -45.31
N ALA A 12 -10.54 -7.31 -45.46
CA ALA A 12 -9.64 -6.52 -44.62
C ALA A 12 -10.07 -6.52 -43.15
N CYS A 13 -11.39 -6.44 -42.87
CA CYS A 13 -11.91 -6.48 -41.50
C CYS A 13 -11.68 -7.83 -40.81
N ARG A 14 -11.81 -8.96 -41.54
CA ARG A 14 -11.53 -10.29 -40.99
C ARG A 14 -10.05 -10.51 -40.70
N ILE A 15 -9.16 -10.00 -41.57
CA ILE A 15 -7.71 -10.06 -41.34
C ILE A 15 -7.31 -9.21 -40.13
N LEU A 16 -7.90 -8.02 -39.98
CA LEU A 16 -7.62 -7.13 -38.85
C LEU A 16 -8.15 -7.68 -37.52
N LEU A 17 -9.30 -8.36 -37.54
CA LEU A 17 -9.88 -9.03 -36.37
C LEU A 17 -9.06 -10.25 -35.94
N VAL A 18 -8.58 -11.07 -36.89
CA VAL A 18 -7.71 -12.23 -36.59
C VAL A 18 -6.34 -11.76 -36.08
N ALA A 19 -5.78 -10.69 -36.65
CA ALA A 19 -4.54 -10.09 -36.14
C ALA A 19 -4.71 -9.53 -34.72
N PHE A 20 -5.85 -8.88 -34.43
CA PHE A 20 -6.17 -8.40 -33.08
C PHE A 20 -6.33 -9.54 -32.07
N ILE A 21 -7.00 -10.63 -32.45
CA ILE A 21 -7.15 -11.82 -31.60
C ILE A 21 -5.80 -12.49 -31.33
N LEU A 22 -4.92 -12.60 -32.33
CA LEU A 22 -3.57 -13.15 -32.16
C LEU A 22 -2.68 -12.27 -31.26
N ILE A 23 -2.78 -10.94 -31.38
CA ILE A 23 -2.06 -10.00 -30.51
C ILE A 23 -2.58 -10.09 -29.07
N VAL A 24 -3.90 -10.15 -28.86
CA VAL A 24 -4.49 -10.34 -27.53
C VAL A 24 -4.11 -11.69 -26.92
N MET A 25 -4.07 -12.78 -27.71
CA MET A 25 -3.59 -14.09 -27.24
C MET A 25 -2.10 -14.08 -26.85
N TRP A 26 -1.28 -13.28 -27.53
CA TRP A 26 0.14 -13.12 -27.20
C TRP A 26 0.35 -12.29 -25.92
N LEU A 27 -0.50 -11.29 -25.68
CA LEU A 27 -0.47 -10.45 -24.48
C LEU A 27 -0.93 -11.18 -23.20
N VAL A 28 -1.85 -12.15 -23.30
CA VAL A 28 -2.37 -12.92 -22.15
C VAL A 28 -1.41 -14.04 -21.69
N SER A 29 -0.35 -14.32 -22.45
CA SER A 29 0.64 -15.36 -22.10
C SER A 29 1.70 -14.91 -21.06
N SER A 30 1.67 -13.65 -20.62
CA SER A 30 2.51 -13.17 -19.52
C SER A 30 1.87 -13.48 -18.16
N THR A 31 1.74 -14.77 -17.86
CA THR A 31 1.53 -15.19 -16.47
C THR A 31 2.78 -14.82 -15.68
N VAL A 32 2.60 -13.95 -14.69
CA VAL A 32 3.62 -13.60 -13.70
C VAL A 32 3.87 -14.86 -12.88
N ASN A 33 4.82 -15.70 -13.33
CA ASN A 33 5.40 -16.71 -12.47
C ASN A 33 6.20 -15.98 -11.39
N ALA A 34 5.77 -16.11 -10.14
CA ALA A 34 6.62 -15.85 -8.99
C ALA A 34 7.74 -16.92 -8.98
N ALA A 35 8.70 -16.78 -9.88
CA ALA A 35 9.83 -17.70 -9.98
C ALA A 35 10.81 -17.40 -8.84
N ALA A 36 11.12 -18.42 -8.03
CA ALA A 36 12.19 -18.35 -7.05
C ALA A 36 13.49 -17.91 -7.75
N SER A 37 14.12 -16.83 -7.28
CA SER A 37 15.39 -16.35 -7.85
C SER A 37 16.52 -17.26 -7.40
N VAL A 38 17.37 -17.73 -8.31
CA VAL A 38 18.50 -18.59 -7.95
C VAL A 38 19.68 -17.73 -7.49
N ARG A 39 20.22 -18.01 -6.31
CA ARG A 39 21.46 -17.41 -5.81
C ARG A 39 22.55 -18.47 -5.76
N SER A 40 23.62 -18.24 -6.52
CA SER A 40 24.81 -19.09 -6.48
C SER A 40 25.76 -18.62 -5.39
N VAL A 41 26.23 -19.53 -4.54
CA VAL A 41 27.22 -19.25 -3.48
C VAL A 41 28.36 -20.26 -3.54
N ARG A 42 29.56 -19.82 -3.13
CA ARG A 42 30.71 -20.69 -2.97
C ARG A 42 30.85 -21.09 -1.51
N ALA A 43 30.79 -22.38 -1.24
CA ALA A 43 30.87 -22.93 0.10
C ALA A 43 32.08 -23.85 0.23
N VAL A 44 32.70 -23.84 1.42
CA VAL A 44 33.89 -24.62 1.73
C VAL A 44 33.67 -25.34 3.05
N ALA A 45 33.88 -26.65 3.06
CA ALA A 45 33.85 -27.42 4.29
C ALA A 45 34.70 -28.68 4.21
N SER A 46 35.16 -29.13 5.37
CA SER A 46 35.91 -30.37 5.52
C SER A 46 35.03 -31.50 6.07
N GLY A 47 35.42 -32.75 5.81
CA GLY A 47 34.75 -33.95 6.33
C GLY A 47 35.73 -35.11 6.54
N SER A 48 35.34 -36.07 7.37
CA SER A 48 36.10 -37.31 7.64
C SER A 48 36.28 -38.19 6.40
N ASP A 49 35.41 -38.03 5.42
CA ASP A 49 35.40 -38.73 4.15
C ASP A 49 34.83 -37.81 3.06
N ARG A 50 34.88 -38.26 1.80
CA ARG A 50 34.44 -37.47 0.64
C ARG A 50 32.98 -37.03 0.75
N ASP A 51 32.11 -37.94 1.16
CA ASP A 51 30.67 -37.67 1.21
C ASP A 51 30.34 -36.70 2.33
N SER A 52 30.97 -36.91 3.49
CA SER A 52 30.90 -35.98 4.62
C SER A 52 31.36 -34.57 4.25
N ALA A 53 32.45 -34.43 3.49
CA ALA A 53 32.95 -33.12 3.07
C ALA A 53 31.97 -32.40 2.12
N ILE A 54 31.36 -33.13 1.17
CA ILE A 54 30.37 -32.58 0.24
C ILE A 54 29.08 -32.20 0.97
N SER A 55 28.54 -33.07 1.83
CA SER A 55 27.35 -32.76 2.64
C SER A 55 27.57 -31.55 3.56
N ASN A 56 28.75 -31.44 4.18
CA ASN A 56 29.10 -30.30 5.02
C ASN A 56 29.19 -29.00 4.21
N ALA A 57 29.75 -29.04 3.00
CA ALA A 57 29.86 -27.86 2.13
C ALA A 57 28.49 -27.43 1.58
N LEU A 58 27.60 -28.37 1.26
CA LEU A 58 26.20 -28.06 0.91
C LEU A 58 25.45 -27.44 2.10
N ALA A 59 25.67 -27.94 3.32
CA ALA A 59 25.09 -27.36 4.53
C ALA A 59 25.61 -25.93 4.79
N ASP A 60 26.90 -25.68 4.55
CA ASP A 60 27.50 -24.35 4.64
C ASP A 60 26.87 -23.37 3.62
N ALA A 61 26.70 -23.79 2.38
CA ALA A 61 26.03 -23.00 1.34
C ALA A 61 24.61 -22.56 1.77
N LEU A 62 23.81 -23.49 2.32
CA LEU A 62 22.47 -23.20 2.82
C LEU A 62 22.49 -22.18 3.97
N ARG A 63 23.46 -22.27 4.89
CA ARG A 63 23.64 -21.29 5.98
C ARG A 63 23.98 -19.90 5.46
N GLN A 64 24.86 -19.80 4.46
CA GLN A 64 25.24 -18.51 3.87
C GLN A 64 24.05 -17.78 3.23
N VAL A 65 23.10 -18.52 2.66
CA VAL A 65 21.94 -17.94 1.95
C VAL A 65 20.77 -17.62 2.88
N HIS A 66 20.44 -18.51 3.82
CA HIS A 66 19.25 -18.38 4.66
C HIS A 66 19.50 -17.83 6.09
N GLY A 67 20.76 -17.82 6.57
CA GLY A 67 21.13 -17.39 7.93
C GLY A 67 20.95 -18.51 8.98
N GLY A 68 21.83 -18.57 9.99
CA GLY A 68 21.78 -19.54 11.10
C GLY A 68 20.81 -19.09 12.18
N GLU A 69 20.05 -19.93 12.87
CA GLU A 69 20.18 -21.34 13.20
C GLU A 69 19.01 -22.11 12.57
N ILE A 70 19.23 -22.66 11.38
CA ILE A 70 18.27 -23.63 10.85
C ILE A 70 18.36 -24.80 11.81
N SER A 71 17.30 -25.05 12.58
CA SER A 71 17.13 -26.33 13.25
C SER A 71 17.25 -27.37 12.14
N MET A 72 18.41 -28.02 12.06
CA MET A 72 18.67 -29.09 11.09
C MET A 72 17.81 -30.25 11.54
N THR A 73 16.52 -30.18 11.22
CA THR A 73 15.55 -31.23 11.48
C THR A 73 16.11 -32.51 10.87
N ARG A 74 15.85 -33.67 11.48
CA ARG A 74 16.36 -34.96 10.97
C ARG A 74 16.06 -35.17 9.47
N GLU A 75 15.04 -34.52 8.95
CA GLU A 75 14.66 -34.49 7.54
C GLU A 75 15.66 -33.74 6.64
N THR A 76 16.13 -32.54 7.00
CA THR A 76 17.13 -31.80 6.23
C THR A 76 18.47 -32.54 6.18
N GLN A 77 18.87 -33.16 7.29
CA GLN A 77 20.07 -34.01 7.35
C GLN A 77 19.95 -35.24 6.42
N ARG A 78 18.77 -35.88 6.38
CA ARG A 78 18.52 -37.02 5.47
C ARG A 78 18.58 -36.60 4.00
N THR A 79 18.01 -35.45 3.65
CA THR A 79 18.04 -34.95 2.26
C THR A 79 19.46 -34.59 1.81
N LEU A 80 20.25 -33.95 2.67
CA LEU A 80 21.68 -33.69 2.41
C LEU A 80 22.51 -34.96 2.27
N HIS A 81 22.24 -35.98 3.09
CA HIS A 81 22.95 -37.25 3.02
C HIS A 81 22.60 -38.02 1.72
N ARG A 82 21.34 -37.98 1.25
CA ARG A 82 20.94 -38.59 -0.02
C ARG A 82 21.61 -37.93 -1.23
N LEU A 83 21.78 -36.60 -1.19
CA LEU A 83 22.48 -35.85 -2.24
C LEU A 83 23.92 -36.29 -2.41
N SER A 84 24.64 -36.54 -1.31
CA SER A 84 26.01 -37.04 -1.38
C SER A 84 26.09 -38.44 -1.95
N THR A 85 25.21 -39.36 -1.51
CA THR A 85 25.21 -40.75 -1.96
C THR A 85 24.75 -40.92 -3.41
N ASN A 86 23.84 -40.08 -3.90
CA ASN A 86 23.39 -40.14 -5.30
C ASN A 86 24.37 -39.43 -6.26
N GLY A 87 25.09 -38.41 -5.78
CA GLY A 87 26.20 -37.79 -6.53
C GLY A 87 27.40 -38.72 -6.73
N SER A 88 27.50 -39.81 -5.96
CA SER A 88 28.56 -40.82 -6.13
C SER A 88 28.17 -41.95 -7.10
N SER A 89 26.88 -42.17 -7.40
CA SER A 89 26.44 -43.19 -8.37
C SER A 89 26.54 -42.75 -9.83
N SER A 90 26.64 -41.45 -10.12
CA SER A 90 26.86 -40.93 -11.49
C SER A 90 28.35 -40.80 -11.86
N ILE A 91 29.28 -41.18 -10.99
CA ILE A 91 30.73 -41.07 -11.21
C ILE A 91 31.36 -42.48 -11.24
N ARG A 92 30.89 -43.29 -12.20
CA ARG A 92 31.64 -44.45 -12.74
C ARG A 92 31.72 -44.36 -14.25
N SER A 93 32.03 -43.17 -14.78
CA SER A 93 32.66 -42.99 -16.09
C SER A 93 33.05 -41.52 -16.24
N GLU A 94 34.12 -41.26 -16.99
CA GLU A 94 34.64 -39.95 -17.42
C GLU A 94 35.44 -39.14 -16.39
N GLN A 95 36.72 -39.51 -16.29
CA GLN A 95 37.78 -38.53 -16.06
C GLN A 95 37.77 -37.50 -17.20
N ARG A 96 37.82 -36.22 -16.80
CA ARG A 96 37.85 -34.99 -17.62
C ARG A 96 36.50 -34.54 -18.20
N GLY A 97 35.66 -34.00 -17.34
CA GLY A 97 34.52 -33.17 -17.74
C GLY A 97 33.84 -32.59 -16.51
N SER A 98 33.62 -31.28 -16.49
CA SER A 98 32.92 -30.56 -15.41
C SER A 98 31.49 -31.10 -15.24
N SER A 99 31.30 -32.06 -14.34
CA SER A 99 30.00 -32.68 -14.07
C SER A 99 29.10 -31.70 -13.32
N VAL A 100 28.15 -31.09 -14.02
CA VAL A 100 27.04 -30.36 -13.40
C VAL A 100 26.00 -31.39 -12.97
N THR A 101 25.99 -31.76 -11.70
CA THR A 101 24.97 -32.66 -11.16
C THR A 101 23.71 -31.86 -10.84
N ARG A 102 22.71 -31.90 -11.73
CA ARG A 102 21.37 -31.33 -11.48
C ARG A 102 20.59 -32.30 -10.60
N THR A 103 20.53 -32.03 -9.30
CA THR A 103 19.74 -32.85 -8.37
C THR A 103 18.68 -31.97 -7.73
N SER A 104 17.42 -32.14 -8.13
CA SER A 104 16.29 -31.45 -7.52
C SER A 104 16.03 -32.07 -6.14
N SER A 105 16.47 -31.40 -5.08
CA SER A 105 16.35 -31.87 -3.70
C SER A 105 15.23 -31.15 -2.97
N GLU A 106 13.97 -31.57 -3.19
CA GLU A 106 12.80 -31.05 -2.46
C GLU A 106 12.71 -29.51 -2.41
N GLY A 107 13.36 -28.82 -3.36
CA GLY A 107 13.46 -27.36 -3.44
C GLY A 107 14.62 -26.70 -2.67
N LEU A 108 15.47 -27.41 -1.92
CA LEU A 108 16.57 -26.80 -1.16
C LEU A 108 17.75 -26.32 -2.01
N ILE A 109 18.12 -27.12 -3.01
CA ILE A 109 19.27 -26.87 -3.88
C ILE A 109 18.85 -27.22 -5.31
N ASN A 110 19.04 -26.30 -6.25
CA ASN A 110 18.76 -26.51 -7.68
C ASN A 110 19.88 -27.31 -8.35
N GLY A 111 21.12 -27.13 -7.90
CA GLY A 111 22.29 -27.85 -8.36
C GLY A 111 23.55 -27.44 -7.60
N TYR A 112 24.62 -28.22 -7.77
CA TYR A 112 25.94 -27.84 -7.29
C TYR A 112 27.03 -28.36 -8.24
N ARG A 113 28.18 -27.69 -8.20
CA ARG A 113 29.38 -28.07 -8.94
C ARG A 113 30.54 -28.18 -7.96
N ILE A 114 31.26 -29.30 -8.01
CA ILE A 114 32.48 -29.49 -7.24
C ILE A 114 33.60 -28.69 -7.94
N VAL A 115 34.12 -27.69 -7.25
CA VAL A 115 35.25 -26.87 -7.70
C VAL A 115 36.57 -27.54 -7.32
N SER A 116 36.67 -28.02 -6.08
CA SER A 116 37.82 -28.78 -5.60
C SER A 116 37.43 -29.81 -4.55
N LEU A 117 38.19 -30.90 -4.49
CA LEU A 117 38.10 -31.90 -3.44
C LEU A 117 39.51 -32.40 -3.12
N THR A 118 40.07 -31.94 -2.01
CA THR A 118 41.47 -32.16 -1.65
C THR A 118 41.57 -33.09 -0.45
N PRO A 119 42.32 -34.21 -0.51
CA PRO A 119 42.53 -35.05 0.66
C PRO A 119 43.39 -34.33 1.71
N LEU A 120 42.98 -34.42 2.97
CA LEU A 120 43.72 -33.91 4.11
C LEU A 120 44.67 -35.00 4.61
N GLY A 121 45.89 -34.61 5.02
CA GLY A 121 46.97 -35.54 5.39
C GLY A 121 46.68 -36.49 6.56
N TYR A 122 45.58 -36.28 7.28
CA TYR A 122 45.18 -37.04 8.46
C TYR A 122 43.97 -37.97 8.23
N GLY A 123 43.54 -38.16 6.97
CA GLY A 123 42.31 -38.87 6.63
C GLY A 123 41.11 -37.93 6.72
N GLY A 124 40.71 -37.40 5.57
CA GLY A 124 39.61 -36.46 5.44
C GLY A 124 39.67 -35.76 4.08
N PHE A 125 38.65 -34.98 3.75
CA PHE A 125 38.59 -34.21 2.51
C PHE A 125 38.17 -32.78 2.80
N ASP A 126 38.73 -31.85 2.04
CA ASP A 126 38.29 -30.46 1.99
C ASP A 126 37.58 -30.21 0.65
N ALA A 127 36.31 -29.80 0.71
CA ALA A 127 35.45 -29.63 -0.45
C ALA A 127 35.13 -28.16 -0.68
N THR A 128 35.35 -27.68 -1.91
CA THR A 128 34.87 -26.38 -2.38
C THR A 128 33.79 -26.61 -3.42
N LEU A 129 32.58 -26.08 -3.18
CA LEU A 129 31.43 -26.24 -4.06
C LEU A 129 30.88 -24.87 -4.50
N ASP A 130 30.49 -24.77 -5.76
CA ASP A 130 29.57 -23.72 -6.23
C ASP A 130 28.15 -24.28 -6.18
N VAL A 131 27.26 -23.70 -5.37
CA VAL A 131 25.93 -24.23 -5.07
C VAL A 131 24.85 -23.24 -5.49
N ASP A 132 23.88 -23.71 -6.26
CA ASP A 132 22.73 -22.94 -6.75
C ASP A 132 21.54 -23.16 -5.81
N ILE A 133 21.20 -22.14 -5.02
CA ILE A 133 20.13 -22.21 -4.01
C ILE A 133 18.97 -21.33 -4.46
N PRO A 134 17.73 -21.86 -4.53
CA PRO A 134 16.57 -21.04 -4.77
C PRO A 134 16.28 -20.13 -3.56
N VAL A 135 16.23 -18.83 -3.82
CA VAL A 135 15.87 -17.80 -2.83
C VAL A 135 14.46 -17.32 -3.14
N TYR A 136 13.56 -17.60 -2.21
CA TYR A 136 12.24 -17.00 -2.19
C TYR A 136 12.37 -15.56 -1.69
N GLN A 137 12.49 -14.64 -2.63
CA GLN A 137 12.33 -13.23 -2.34
C GLN A 137 10.85 -13.03 -2.03
N THR A 138 10.50 -12.80 -0.76
CA THR A 138 9.25 -12.12 -0.48
C THR A 138 9.31 -10.84 -1.28
N GLN A 139 8.39 -10.63 -2.23
CA GLN A 139 8.23 -9.36 -2.93
C GLN A 139 7.71 -8.27 -1.98
N ALA A 140 8.17 -8.26 -0.73
CA ALA A 140 8.27 -7.04 0.03
C ALA A 140 9.20 -6.15 -0.79
N VAL A 141 8.60 -5.37 -1.70
CA VAL A 141 9.22 -4.23 -2.36
C VAL A 141 10.13 -3.63 -1.31
N HIS A 142 11.45 -3.64 -1.54
CA HIS A 142 12.41 -2.97 -0.69
C HIS A 142 12.04 -1.49 -0.72
N SER A 143 11.07 -1.15 0.11
CA SER A 143 10.50 0.16 0.19
C SER A 143 11.42 0.90 1.12
N ALA A 144 12.04 1.97 0.63
CA ALA A 144 12.75 2.92 1.48
C ALA A 144 11.81 3.60 2.51
N ARG A 145 10.50 3.31 2.46
CA ARG A 145 9.51 3.77 3.43
C ARG A 145 9.71 3.07 4.77
N ARG A 146 9.56 3.85 5.83
CA ARG A 146 9.59 3.32 7.20
C ARG A 146 8.42 2.36 7.43
N LYS A 147 8.66 1.33 8.24
CA LYS A 147 7.63 0.34 8.60
C LYS A 147 6.80 0.85 9.77
N ILE A 148 5.49 0.92 9.60
CA ILE A 148 4.54 1.28 10.67
C ILE A 148 3.59 0.11 10.94
N ALA A 149 3.37 -0.22 12.21
CA ALA A 149 2.33 -1.15 12.62
C ALA A 149 1.12 -0.39 13.13
N VAL A 150 -0.06 -0.71 12.60
CA VAL A 150 -1.33 -0.16 13.10
C VAL A 150 -1.93 -1.18 14.05
N TYR A 151 -2.17 -0.78 15.29
CA TYR A 151 -2.80 -1.62 16.31
C TYR A 151 -4.33 -1.47 16.29
N PRO A 152 -5.07 -2.49 16.75
CA PRO A 152 -6.51 -2.38 16.94
C PRO A 152 -6.88 -1.15 17.78
N VAL A 153 -7.92 -0.44 17.35
CA VAL A 153 -8.38 0.75 18.05
C VAL A 153 -9.03 0.37 19.37
N GLU A 154 -8.47 0.84 20.48
CA GLU A 154 -9.06 0.62 21.79
C GLU A 154 -10.36 1.41 21.94
N THR A 155 -11.39 0.79 22.51
CA THR A 155 -12.67 1.42 22.81
C THR A 155 -12.86 1.52 24.32
N VAL A 156 -13.45 2.63 24.79
CA VAL A 156 -13.74 2.84 26.22
C VAL A 156 -15.19 2.56 26.58
N ALA A 157 -16.10 2.60 25.60
CA ALA A 157 -17.51 2.30 25.78
C ALA A 157 -17.85 0.97 25.12
N THR A 158 -18.86 0.27 25.64
CA THR A 158 -19.35 -1.00 25.09
C THR A 158 -20.24 -0.82 23.86
N ARG A 159 -20.81 0.38 23.70
CA ARG A 159 -21.70 0.76 22.60
C ARG A 159 -21.46 2.21 22.21
N TYR A 160 -21.65 2.50 20.93
CA TYR A 160 -21.50 3.84 20.36
C TYR A 160 -22.75 4.20 19.56
N ARG A 161 -23.09 5.49 19.52
CA ARG A 161 -24.24 6.00 18.76
C ARG A 161 -23.77 6.70 17.50
N PHE A 162 -24.35 6.32 16.37
CA PHE A 162 -23.86 6.76 15.09
C PHE A 162 -24.94 6.71 14.01
N GLY A 163 -25.27 7.84 13.38
CA GLY A 163 -26.28 7.92 12.34
C GLY A 163 -27.67 7.45 12.80
N GLY A 164 -27.98 7.60 14.09
CA GLY A 164 -29.20 7.06 14.71
C GLY A 164 -29.19 5.55 15.00
N GLN A 165 -28.09 4.86 14.68
CA GLN A 165 -27.87 3.45 15.00
C GLN A 165 -26.98 3.27 16.23
N THR A 166 -27.09 2.10 16.88
CA THR A 166 -26.21 1.73 17.99
C THR A 166 -25.27 0.62 17.53
N LEU A 167 -23.98 0.92 17.51
CA LEU A 167 -22.93 -0.02 17.13
C LEU A 167 -22.29 -0.63 18.37
N ASN A 168 -21.94 -1.91 18.30
CA ASN A 168 -21.18 -2.56 19.36
C ASN A 168 -19.69 -2.11 19.30
N ALA A 169 -18.99 -2.16 20.43
CA ALA A 169 -17.60 -1.71 20.51
C ALA A 169 -16.63 -2.50 19.64
N VAL A 170 -16.89 -3.80 19.43
CA VAL A 170 -16.01 -4.70 18.66
C VAL A 170 -16.06 -4.34 17.17
N ASP A 171 -17.25 -4.16 16.61
CA ASP A 171 -17.49 -3.78 15.23
C ASP A 171 -16.89 -2.40 14.94
N VAL A 172 -17.07 -1.44 15.85
CA VAL A 172 -16.47 -0.10 15.72
C VAL A 172 -14.95 -0.20 15.74
N SER A 173 -14.38 -0.94 16.69
CA SER A 173 -12.94 -1.17 16.76
C SER A 173 -12.39 -1.77 15.46
N GLN A 174 -12.99 -2.85 14.97
CA GLN A 174 -12.55 -3.54 13.75
C GLN A 174 -12.65 -2.66 12.51
N ARG A 175 -13.81 -2.04 12.27
CA ARG A 175 -14.05 -1.20 11.09
C ARG A 175 -13.14 0.02 11.09
N LEU A 176 -12.98 0.67 12.25
CA LEU A 176 -12.10 1.84 12.37
C LEU A 176 -10.62 1.45 12.21
N THR A 177 -10.20 0.30 12.74
CA THR A 177 -8.84 -0.24 12.52
C THR A 177 -8.57 -0.47 11.05
N GLN A 178 -9.50 -1.12 10.33
CA GLN A 178 -9.38 -1.35 8.89
C GLN A 178 -9.33 -0.04 8.10
N SER A 179 -10.16 0.94 8.45
CA SER A 179 -10.14 2.26 7.84
C SER A 179 -8.81 3.01 8.11
N LEU A 180 -8.22 2.87 9.29
CA LEU A 180 -6.89 3.43 9.61
C LEU A 180 -5.78 2.74 8.82
N VAL A 181 -5.80 1.41 8.70
CA VAL A 181 -4.86 0.65 7.85
C VAL A 181 -4.95 1.14 6.41
N ALA A 182 -6.16 1.21 5.85
CA ALA A 182 -6.40 1.67 4.48
C ALA A 182 -5.88 3.09 4.25
N ALA A 183 -6.24 4.05 5.12
CA ALA A 183 -5.78 5.43 5.04
C ALA A 183 -4.24 5.54 5.17
N THR A 184 -3.63 4.73 6.04
CA THR A 184 -2.17 4.71 6.21
C THR A 184 -1.47 4.15 4.97
N VAL A 185 -2.00 3.09 4.34
CA VAL A 185 -1.48 2.56 3.07
C VAL A 185 -1.62 3.60 1.96
N GLN A 186 -2.78 4.25 1.85
CA GLN A 186 -3.08 5.26 0.84
C GLN A 186 -2.20 6.51 0.95
N SER A 187 -1.71 6.83 2.16
CA SER A 187 -0.70 7.89 2.33
C SER A 187 0.55 7.65 1.48
N GLY A 188 0.88 6.39 1.21
CA GLY A 188 2.10 6.02 0.52
C GLY A 188 3.37 6.45 1.26
N ARG A 189 3.30 6.78 2.55
CA ARG A 189 4.47 7.21 3.36
C ARG A 189 5.12 6.08 4.14
N PHE A 190 4.39 5.00 4.36
CA PHE A 190 4.83 3.89 5.19
C PHE A 190 4.68 2.54 4.47
N SER A 191 5.48 1.57 4.91
CA SER A 191 5.19 0.14 4.73
C SER A 191 4.36 -0.32 5.92
N VAL A 192 3.08 -0.60 5.69
CA VAL A 192 2.12 -0.87 6.77
C VAL A 192 2.12 -2.34 7.16
N LEU A 193 2.19 -2.60 8.45
CA LEU A 193 2.05 -3.92 9.06
C LEU A 193 0.71 -3.95 9.81
N ASP A 194 -0.21 -4.77 9.33
CA ASP A 194 -1.49 -4.99 10.00
C ASP A 194 -1.28 -5.95 11.20
N ARG A 195 -1.68 -5.51 12.40
CA ARG A 195 -1.59 -6.32 13.63
C ARG A 195 -2.93 -6.95 14.04
N ASP A 196 -4.03 -6.54 13.44
CA ASP A 196 -5.37 -7.12 13.67
C ASP A 196 -5.49 -8.48 12.95
N MET A 197 -4.94 -8.58 11.73
CA MET A 197 -4.95 -9.80 10.91
C MET A 197 -3.93 -10.87 11.34
N ARG A 198 -3.32 -10.75 12.53
CA ARG A 198 -2.27 -11.66 13.00
C ARG A 198 -2.73 -13.12 13.05
N SER A 199 -3.98 -13.40 13.41
CA SER A 199 -4.48 -14.77 13.46
C SER A 199 -4.53 -15.44 12.08
N GLY A 200 -4.92 -14.70 11.04
CA GLY A 200 -4.90 -15.17 9.66
C GLY A 200 -3.47 -15.45 9.18
N ILE A 201 -2.55 -14.52 9.47
CA ILE A 201 -1.12 -14.68 9.17
C ILE A 201 -0.55 -15.90 9.91
N THR A 202 -0.89 -16.12 11.17
CA THR A 202 -0.41 -17.28 11.93
C THR A 202 -0.99 -18.59 11.41
N ARG A 203 -2.25 -18.63 10.97
CA ARG A 203 -2.83 -19.80 10.30
C ARG A 203 -2.10 -20.10 8.99
N GLU A 204 -1.81 -19.08 8.20
CA GLU A 204 -1.03 -19.24 6.96
C GLU A 204 0.40 -19.71 7.26
N GLN A 205 1.07 -19.14 8.27
CA GLN A 205 2.38 -19.60 8.71
C GLN A 205 2.38 -21.06 9.16
N HIS A 206 1.32 -21.50 9.84
CA HIS A 206 1.15 -22.91 10.21
C HIS A 206 0.91 -23.79 8.98
N PHE A 207 0.14 -23.33 8.01
CA PHE A 207 -0.06 -24.05 6.74
C PHE A 207 1.26 -24.19 5.96
N ILE A 208 2.03 -23.11 5.82
CA ILE A 208 3.36 -23.12 5.21
C ILE A 208 4.30 -24.07 5.96
N GLY A 209 4.15 -24.21 7.28
CA GLY A 209 4.92 -25.15 8.10
C GLY A 209 4.52 -26.61 7.94
N GLY A 210 3.41 -26.92 7.28
CA GLY A 210 2.89 -28.27 7.08
C GLY A 210 3.69 -29.10 6.08
N ASP A 211 3.35 -30.38 5.96
CA ASP A 211 4.11 -31.36 5.15
C ASP A 211 4.01 -31.10 3.63
N ASP A 212 2.88 -30.57 3.16
CA ASP A 212 2.56 -30.40 1.73
C ASP A 212 3.24 -29.18 1.07
N VAL A 213 3.98 -28.38 1.82
CA VAL A 213 4.62 -27.15 1.33
C VAL A 213 6.11 -27.41 1.02
N PRO A 214 6.66 -26.93 -0.11
CA PRO A 214 8.07 -27.13 -0.45
C PRO A 214 9.00 -26.65 0.67
N LEU A 215 10.05 -27.42 0.98
CA LEU A 215 10.94 -27.13 2.10
C LEU A 215 11.56 -25.73 2.02
N ALA A 216 11.84 -25.24 0.82
CA ALA A 216 12.36 -23.89 0.60
C ALA A 216 11.38 -22.76 1.00
N GLU A 217 10.07 -22.97 0.87
CA GLU A 217 9.05 -22.04 1.38
C GLU A 217 8.96 -22.10 2.90
N LYS A 218 9.12 -23.30 3.49
CA LYS A 218 9.26 -23.45 4.95
C LYS A 218 10.47 -22.68 5.47
N MET A 219 11.57 -22.64 4.72
CA MET A 219 12.77 -21.89 5.09
C MET A 219 12.59 -20.36 5.01
N ALA A 220 11.57 -19.87 4.31
CA ALA A 220 11.21 -18.45 4.31
C ALA A 220 10.38 -18.05 5.55
N LEU A 221 9.79 -19.01 6.27
CA LEU A 221 9.13 -18.78 7.54
C LEU A 221 10.14 -18.32 8.60
N GLY A 222 9.81 -17.25 9.32
CA GLY A 222 10.64 -16.70 10.40
C GLY A 222 11.15 -15.28 10.17
N ARG A 223 11.02 -14.74 8.96
CA ARG A 223 11.37 -13.33 8.67
C ARG A 223 10.22 -12.36 8.99
N ALA A 224 9.70 -12.41 10.20
CA ALA A 224 8.68 -11.46 10.63
C ALA A 224 9.25 -10.03 10.58
N LEU A 225 8.57 -9.14 9.84
CA LEU A 225 8.97 -7.74 9.79
C LEU A 225 8.64 -7.05 11.13
N GLY A 226 9.69 -6.55 11.79
CA GLY A 226 9.56 -5.59 12.88
C GLY A 226 9.09 -4.23 12.36
N ALA A 227 8.17 -3.60 13.08
CA ALA A 227 7.79 -2.22 12.81
C ALA A 227 8.80 -1.27 13.45
N GLU A 228 9.08 -0.14 12.80
CA GLU A 228 9.89 0.95 13.37
C GLU A 228 9.02 1.97 14.12
N LEU A 229 7.74 2.02 13.77
CA LEU A 229 6.74 2.89 14.38
C LEU A 229 5.49 2.06 14.71
N LEU A 230 4.84 2.39 15.82
CA LEU A 230 3.52 1.89 16.18
C LEU A 230 2.53 3.05 16.13
N LEU A 231 1.42 2.89 15.41
CA LEU A 231 0.24 3.74 15.53
C LEU A 231 -0.74 3.05 16.48
N VAL A 232 -0.95 3.67 17.64
CA VAL A 232 -1.91 3.21 18.66
C VAL A 232 -2.97 4.27 18.83
N SER A 233 -4.23 3.87 18.83
CA SER A 233 -5.37 4.77 18.90
C SER A 233 -6.41 4.29 19.90
N ARG A 234 -7.10 5.23 20.53
CA ARG A 234 -8.18 4.98 21.47
C ARG A 234 -9.39 5.86 21.18
N LEU A 235 -10.52 5.24 20.88
CA LEU A 235 -11.79 5.90 20.66
C LEU A 235 -12.47 6.21 22.00
N ARG A 236 -12.52 7.48 22.37
CA ARG A 236 -13.14 7.96 23.61
C ARG A 236 -14.64 8.18 23.47
N ARG A 237 -15.04 8.83 22.38
CA ARG A 237 -16.44 9.16 22.10
C ARG A 237 -16.72 9.00 20.62
N LEU A 238 -17.88 8.44 20.32
CA LEU A 238 -18.46 8.44 18.99
C LEU A 238 -19.95 8.61 19.17
N ASP A 239 -20.39 9.83 18.92
CA ASP A 239 -21.76 10.28 19.09
C ASP A 239 -22.03 11.28 17.97
N LEU A 240 -22.48 10.79 16.83
CA LEU A 240 -22.81 11.61 15.66
C LEU A 240 -24.20 11.23 15.19
N GLU A 241 -25.09 12.22 15.13
CA GLU A 241 -26.49 12.02 14.77
C GLU A 241 -26.93 13.03 13.73
N THR A 242 -27.81 12.59 12.82
CA THR A 242 -28.51 13.48 11.89
C THR A 242 -29.86 13.85 12.50
N VAL A 243 -30.06 15.12 12.76
CA VAL A 243 -31.31 15.69 13.28
C VAL A 243 -32.08 16.33 12.13
N GLN A 244 -33.34 15.95 11.95
CA GLN A 244 -34.24 16.62 11.00
C GLN A 244 -34.92 17.81 11.67
N HIS A 245 -34.76 18.99 11.09
CA HIS A 245 -35.48 20.20 11.46
C HIS A 245 -36.59 20.45 10.46
N ARG A 246 -37.84 20.42 10.91
CA ARG A 246 -38.97 20.86 10.10
C ARG A 246 -39.27 22.31 10.41
N ASN A 247 -39.23 23.18 9.41
CA ASN A 247 -39.69 24.55 9.55
C ASN A 247 -41.22 24.55 9.69
N PRO A 248 -41.78 24.97 10.84
CA PRO A 248 -43.23 24.92 11.06
C PRO A 248 -44.00 25.91 10.19
N LEU A 249 -43.33 26.94 9.64
CA LEU A 249 -43.95 27.98 8.81
C LEU A 249 -43.93 27.65 7.31
N SER A 250 -42.80 27.15 6.78
CA SER A 250 -42.68 26.78 5.36
C SER A 250 -42.97 25.30 5.09
N GLY A 251 -42.98 24.46 6.11
CA GLY A 251 -43.08 23.00 5.99
C GLY A 251 -41.81 22.32 5.48
N GLU A 252 -40.77 23.09 5.13
CA GLU A 252 -39.48 22.59 4.64
C GLU A 252 -38.78 21.76 5.71
N VAL A 253 -38.18 20.64 5.30
CA VAL A 253 -37.35 19.80 6.15
C VAL A 253 -35.89 20.07 5.81
N SER A 254 -35.15 20.61 6.78
CA SER A 254 -33.69 20.66 6.74
C SER A 254 -33.11 19.57 7.63
N GLN A 255 -31.88 19.15 7.34
CA GLN A 255 -31.16 18.17 8.16
C GLN A 255 -29.91 18.86 8.69
N SER A 256 -29.65 18.73 9.99
CA SER A 256 -28.39 19.14 10.60
C SER A 256 -27.73 17.93 11.23
N SER A 257 -26.41 17.83 11.10
CA SER A 257 -25.63 16.80 11.78
C SER A 257 -25.09 17.39 13.08
N GLN A 258 -25.22 16.66 14.18
CA GLN A 258 -24.78 17.07 15.51
C GLN A 258 -23.91 16.00 16.18
N GLY A 259 -23.12 16.41 17.17
CA GLY A 259 -22.25 15.54 17.94
C GLY A 259 -20.77 15.59 17.52
N ALA A 260 -19.98 14.68 18.07
CA ALA A 260 -18.53 14.61 17.85
C ALA A 260 -17.96 13.20 17.97
N ALA A 261 -16.88 12.96 17.23
CA ALA A 261 -15.97 11.84 17.45
C ALA A 261 -14.70 12.33 18.17
N VAL A 262 -14.32 11.65 19.25
CA VAL A 262 -13.09 11.96 20.01
C VAL A 262 -12.19 10.74 19.98
N ILE A 263 -11.03 10.90 19.33
CA ILE A 263 -10.03 9.84 19.18
C ILE A 263 -8.66 10.34 19.64
N GLU A 264 -8.03 9.59 20.53
CA GLU A 264 -6.65 9.77 20.92
C GLU A 264 -5.77 8.91 20.03
N ALA A 265 -4.66 9.45 19.52
CA ALA A 265 -3.68 8.65 18.78
C ALA A 265 -2.25 9.02 19.16
N ARG A 266 -1.37 8.02 19.04
CA ARG A 266 0.05 8.10 19.38
C ARG A 266 0.86 7.35 18.34
N VAL A 267 2.00 7.95 17.96
CA VAL A 267 3.04 7.30 17.17
C VAL A 267 4.25 7.07 18.07
N VAL A 268 4.64 5.82 18.26
CA VAL A 268 5.67 5.41 19.23
C VAL A 268 6.75 4.59 18.55
N MET A 269 8.03 4.78 18.94
CA MET A 269 9.11 3.88 18.55
C MET A 269 9.17 2.67 19.50
N PRO A 270 9.01 1.43 19.02
CA PRO A 270 8.97 0.25 19.88
C PRO A 270 10.32 -0.07 20.54
N SER A 271 11.44 0.32 19.92
CA SER A 271 12.79 0.03 20.43
C SER A 271 13.15 0.82 21.69
N THR A 272 12.66 2.06 21.80
CA THR A 272 13.00 2.97 22.90
C THR A 272 11.78 3.37 23.74
N GLY A 273 10.56 3.10 23.26
CA GLY A 273 9.33 3.65 23.83
C GLY A 273 9.13 5.15 23.57
N GLN A 274 10.00 5.79 22.78
CA GLN A 274 9.93 7.23 22.52
C GLN A 274 8.64 7.60 21.78
N LEU A 275 7.94 8.59 22.32
CA LEU A 275 6.73 9.17 21.72
C LEU A 275 7.13 10.17 20.63
N MET A 276 6.85 9.83 19.38
CA MET A 276 7.16 10.66 18.21
C MET A 276 6.08 11.70 17.94
N TRP A 277 4.82 11.35 18.23
CA TRP A 277 3.67 12.21 18.02
C TRP A 277 2.51 11.73 18.88
N ALA A 278 1.72 12.66 19.41
CA ALA A 278 0.46 12.35 20.06
C ALA A 278 -0.52 13.49 19.87
N LYS A 279 -1.79 13.15 19.69
CA LYS A 279 -2.87 14.15 19.64
C LYS A 279 -4.20 13.52 20.02
N THR A 280 -5.06 14.33 20.62
CA THR A 280 -6.49 14.05 20.71
C THR A 280 -7.16 14.82 19.59
N LEU A 281 -7.83 14.11 18.67
CA LEU A 281 -8.67 14.73 17.65
C LEU A 281 -10.10 14.72 18.14
N GLU A 282 -10.70 15.90 18.13
CA GLU A 282 -12.14 16.10 18.29
C GLU A 282 -12.67 16.52 16.92
N LEU A 283 -13.51 15.69 16.32
CA LEU A 283 -14.08 15.91 15.00
C LEU A 283 -15.57 16.14 15.15
N GLY A 284 -16.01 17.34 14.81
CA GLY A 284 -17.42 17.70 14.79
C GLY A 284 -18.16 17.09 13.62
N ALA A 285 -19.49 17.11 13.69
CA ALA A 285 -20.36 16.63 12.63
C ALA A 285 -20.20 17.36 11.28
N SER A 286 -19.61 18.56 11.25
CA SER A 286 -19.28 19.30 10.02
C SER A 286 -17.99 18.83 9.34
N GLU A 287 -17.12 18.13 10.07
CA GLU A 287 -15.83 17.62 9.57
C GLU A 287 -15.92 16.16 9.09
N ILE A 288 -17.04 15.51 9.40
CA ILE A 288 -17.33 14.11 9.09
C ILE A 288 -18.53 14.09 8.14
N ASP A 289 -18.49 13.21 7.14
CA ASP A 289 -19.63 13.06 6.22
C ASP A 289 -20.75 12.22 6.86
N VAL A 290 -21.46 12.81 7.82
CA VAL A 290 -22.46 12.12 8.67
C VAL A 290 -23.65 11.54 7.89
N GLN A 291 -23.85 11.98 6.64
CA GLN A 291 -24.95 11.53 5.79
C GLN A 291 -24.60 10.27 4.97
N SER A 292 -23.33 9.85 5.01
CA SER A 292 -22.86 8.68 4.28
C SER A 292 -23.11 7.38 5.07
N SER A 293 -22.75 6.23 4.49
CA SER A 293 -22.82 4.97 5.20
C SER A 293 -21.91 4.95 6.43
N GLU A 294 -22.22 4.11 7.41
CA GLU A 294 -21.41 3.99 8.63
C GLU A 294 -19.90 3.81 8.34
N GLN A 295 -19.61 2.97 7.35
CA GLN A 295 -18.24 2.70 6.91
C GLN A 295 -17.56 3.92 6.30
N ALA A 296 -18.28 4.70 5.49
CA ALA A 296 -17.73 5.91 4.86
C ALA A 296 -17.45 7.01 5.90
N MET A 297 -18.31 7.13 6.92
CA MET A 297 -18.07 8.04 8.02
C MET A 297 -16.87 7.60 8.88
N LEU A 298 -16.75 6.33 9.27
CA LEU A 298 -15.58 5.82 10.01
C LEU A 298 -14.28 5.98 9.18
N ALA A 299 -14.39 5.82 7.86
CA ALA A 299 -13.29 6.13 6.94
C ALA A 299 -12.92 7.61 6.96
N SER A 300 -13.88 8.54 7.03
CA SER A 300 -13.57 9.98 7.18
C SER A 300 -12.84 10.31 8.48
N VAL A 301 -13.26 9.73 9.62
CA VAL A 301 -12.55 9.86 10.91
C VAL A 301 -11.11 9.37 10.79
N SER A 302 -10.93 8.22 10.14
CA SER A 302 -9.61 7.62 9.93
C SER A 302 -8.72 8.46 9.03
N ARG A 303 -9.28 9.05 7.96
CA ARG A 303 -8.56 9.95 7.06
C ARG A 303 -8.10 11.21 7.77
N GLU A 304 -8.97 11.84 8.56
CA GLU A 304 -8.59 13.02 9.35
C GLU A 304 -7.52 12.68 10.40
N LEU A 305 -7.60 11.50 11.04
CA LEU A 305 -6.57 11.04 11.96
C LEU A 305 -5.22 10.84 11.27
N VAL A 306 -5.19 10.10 10.16
CA VAL A 306 -3.96 9.84 9.40
C VAL A 306 -3.40 11.13 8.83
N SER A 307 -4.24 12.03 8.29
CA SER A 307 -3.81 13.36 7.86
C SER A 307 -3.16 14.15 8.99
N SER A 308 -3.74 14.15 10.19
CA SER A 308 -3.14 14.83 11.34
C SER A 308 -1.83 14.20 11.80
N VAL A 309 -1.67 12.88 11.67
CA VAL A 309 -0.39 12.20 11.90
C VAL A 309 0.64 12.67 10.86
N LEU A 310 0.29 12.63 9.58
CA LEU A 310 1.18 13.04 8.49
C LEU A 310 1.61 14.50 8.62
N GLU A 311 0.71 15.42 8.96
CA GLU A 311 1.07 16.82 9.20
C GLU A 311 2.12 16.99 10.31
N GLY A 312 2.09 16.13 11.33
CA GLY A 312 3.04 16.16 12.44
C GLY A 312 4.41 15.59 12.08
N ILE A 313 4.45 14.44 11.39
CA ILE A 313 5.70 13.68 11.20
C ILE A 313 6.20 13.57 9.75
N TYR A 314 5.32 13.76 8.76
CA TYR A 314 5.62 13.68 7.33
C TYR A 314 4.80 14.69 6.51
N PRO A 315 5.00 16.01 6.74
CA PRO A 315 4.15 17.02 6.14
C PRO A 315 4.12 16.95 4.62
N LEU A 316 3.03 17.46 4.05
CA LEU A 316 2.86 17.62 2.62
C LEU A 316 3.92 18.54 2.04
N ARG A 317 4.38 18.24 0.83
CA ARG A 317 5.40 19.01 0.12
C ARG A 317 4.99 19.34 -1.30
N VAL A 318 5.45 20.51 -1.75
CA VAL A 318 5.46 20.88 -3.16
C VAL A 318 6.52 20.05 -3.87
N VAL A 319 6.12 19.39 -4.96
CA VAL A 319 7.01 18.63 -5.86
C VAL A 319 7.47 19.52 -7.01
N ASP A 320 6.59 20.40 -7.49
CA ASP A 320 6.88 21.35 -8.54
C ASP A 320 5.97 22.58 -8.38
N GLY A 321 6.52 23.77 -8.59
CA GLY A 321 5.87 25.05 -8.34
C GLY A 321 6.15 26.04 -9.46
N LEU A 322 5.09 26.46 -10.16
CA LEU A 322 5.10 27.26 -11.38
C LEU A 322 4.36 28.59 -11.18
N GLY A 323 4.74 29.35 -10.15
CA GLY A 323 4.19 30.68 -9.88
C GLY A 323 2.76 30.63 -9.34
N ASP A 324 1.78 30.45 -10.23
CA ASP A 324 0.34 30.47 -9.96
C ASP A 324 -0.27 29.08 -9.71
N SER A 325 0.51 28.02 -9.91
CA SER A 325 0.10 26.63 -9.74
C SER A 325 1.22 25.80 -9.16
N ALA A 326 0.87 24.71 -8.48
CA ALA A 326 1.84 23.79 -7.92
C ALA A 326 1.31 22.35 -7.89
N VAL A 327 2.22 21.39 -7.79
CA VAL A 327 1.92 19.96 -7.61
C VAL A 327 2.37 19.54 -6.23
N ILE A 328 1.50 18.86 -5.48
CA ILE A 328 1.80 18.38 -4.12
C ILE A 328 1.97 16.86 -4.09
N ASN A 329 2.81 16.38 -3.18
CA ASN A 329 3.16 14.96 -3.03
C ASN A 329 2.11 14.12 -2.29
N GLN A 330 0.84 14.43 -2.48
CA GLN A 330 -0.28 13.66 -1.94
C GLN A 330 -1.48 13.74 -2.86
N GLY A 331 -2.15 12.60 -3.00
CA GLY A 331 -3.45 12.48 -3.65
C GLY A 331 -4.29 11.41 -2.94
N GLY A 332 -5.19 10.79 -3.68
CA GLY A 332 -6.15 9.83 -3.14
C GLY A 332 -7.15 10.51 -2.20
N GLU A 333 -7.63 9.79 -1.19
CA GLU A 333 -8.72 10.29 -0.34
C GLU A 333 -8.27 11.18 0.83
N LEU A 334 -6.96 11.29 1.07
CA LEU A 334 -6.36 12.13 2.12
C LEU A 334 -6.33 13.61 1.75
N VAL A 335 -6.58 13.94 0.47
CA VAL A 335 -6.69 15.31 -0.04
C VAL A 335 -8.00 15.44 -0.78
N GLN A 336 -8.72 16.53 -0.58
CA GLN A 336 -10.02 16.78 -1.18
C GLN A 336 -10.00 18.00 -2.10
N LEU A 337 -10.83 17.99 -3.14
CA LEU A 337 -11.05 19.14 -4.02
C LEU A 337 -11.50 20.36 -3.18
N GLY A 338 -10.98 21.55 -3.48
CA GLY A 338 -11.30 22.78 -2.76
C GLY A 338 -10.62 22.90 -1.39
N GLN A 339 -9.88 21.89 -0.94
CA GLN A 339 -9.12 21.96 0.31
C GLN A 339 -8.00 23.00 0.18
N ARG A 340 -7.82 23.81 1.23
CA ARG A 340 -6.85 24.90 1.26
C ARG A 340 -5.66 24.61 2.15
N TYR A 341 -4.52 25.11 1.71
CA TYR A 341 -3.25 24.99 2.41
C TYR A 341 -2.49 26.32 2.38
N ASP A 342 -1.78 26.61 3.46
CA ASP A 342 -0.71 27.59 3.44
C ASP A 342 0.60 26.91 3.05
N VAL A 343 1.39 27.57 2.21
CA VAL A 343 2.67 27.09 1.70
C VAL A 343 3.80 27.84 2.39
N PHE A 344 4.76 27.09 2.90
CA PHE A 344 5.92 27.59 3.64
C PHE A 344 7.22 27.19 2.95
N SER A 345 8.04 28.20 2.67
CA SER A 345 9.44 27.98 2.30
C SER A 345 10.26 27.57 3.51
N ILE A 346 11.10 26.55 3.32
CA ILE A 346 11.95 25.99 4.37
C ILE A 346 13.34 26.62 4.29
N GLY A 347 13.80 27.20 5.40
CA GLY A 347 15.15 27.74 5.53
C GLY A 347 16.04 26.91 6.45
N ARG A 348 17.00 27.59 7.10
CA ARG A 348 17.91 26.97 8.07
C ARG A 348 17.16 26.25 9.19
N ARG A 349 17.75 25.18 9.73
CA ARG A 349 17.25 24.51 10.91
C ARG A 349 17.58 25.30 12.18
N TYR A 350 16.64 25.33 13.10
CA TYR A 350 16.87 25.80 14.45
C TYR A 350 17.36 24.64 15.31
N ALA A 351 18.28 24.96 16.23
CA ALA A 351 18.70 24.08 17.29
C ALA A 351 18.45 24.80 18.61
N ASP A 352 17.98 24.06 19.60
CA ASP A 352 17.85 24.57 20.96
C ASP A 352 19.24 24.90 21.52
N PRO A 353 19.49 26.11 22.03
CA PRO A 353 20.82 26.50 22.50
C PRO A 353 21.34 25.68 23.70
N TYR A 354 20.45 25.06 24.47
CA TYR A 354 20.80 24.36 25.70
C TYR A 354 21.05 22.87 25.47
N SER A 355 20.22 22.23 24.66
CA SER A 355 20.25 20.79 24.40
C SER A 355 20.89 20.42 23.05
N GLY A 356 21.01 21.38 22.12
CA GLY A 356 21.42 21.12 20.75
C GLY A 356 20.37 20.38 19.92
N GLU A 357 19.20 20.07 20.48
CA GLU A 357 18.13 19.36 19.78
C GLU A 357 17.56 20.21 18.65
N SER A 358 17.20 19.57 17.54
CA SER A 358 16.63 20.29 16.40
C SER A 358 15.19 20.74 16.71
N LEU A 359 14.95 22.05 16.65
CA LEU A 359 13.62 22.66 16.80
C LEU A 359 12.86 22.75 15.46
N GLY A 360 13.28 21.98 14.46
CA GLY A 360 12.74 22.03 13.11
C GLY A 360 13.40 23.10 12.24
N ALA A 361 12.78 23.40 11.11
CA ALA A 361 13.29 24.34 10.13
C ALA A 361 12.54 25.67 10.19
N ARG A 362 13.22 26.76 9.81
CA ARG A 362 12.56 28.05 9.65
C ARG A 362 11.52 27.96 8.54
N GLU A 363 10.25 28.08 8.89
CA GLU A 363 9.12 28.13 7.96
C GLU A 363 8.74 29.60 7.71
N LYS A 364 8.76 30.04 6.45
CA LYS A 364 8.24 31.36 6.03
C LYS A 364 7.08 31.16 5.07
N ARG A 365 5.89 31.62 5.43
CA ARG A 365 4.70 31.58 4.55
C ARG A 365 4.98 32.36 3.27
N VAL A 366 4.72 31.75 2.12
CA VAL A 366 4.94 32.34 0.78
C VAL A 366 3.67 32.40 -0.07
N ALA A 367 2.70 31.52 0.18
CA ALA A 367 1.46 31.47 -0.58
C ALA A 367 0.31 30.80 0.18
N SER A 368 -0.92 30.99 -0.31
CA SER A 368 -2.07 30.11 -0.04
C SER A 368 -2.48 29.41 -1.33
N VAL A 369 -2.86 28.14 -1.24
CA VAL A 369 -3.23 27.32 -2.38
C VAL A 369 -4.53 26.57 -2.13
N GLU A 370 -5.25 26.25 -3.20
CA GLU A 370 -6.47 25.45 -3.20
C GLU A 370 -6.33 24.27 -4.16
N VAL A 371 -6.75 23.08 -3.71
CA VAL A 371 -6.71 21.86 -4.53
C VAL A 371 -7.72 21.95 -5.67
N THR A 372 -7.23 21.86 -6.90
CA THR A 372 -8.05 21.91 -8.12
C THR A 372 -8.21 20.55 -8.79
N PHE A 373 -7.29 19.63 -8.55
CA PHE A 373 -7.35 18.26 -9.08
C PHE A 373 -6.65 17.29 -8.13
N VAL A 374 -7.27 16.14 -7.90
CA VAL A 374 -6.74 15.07 -7.04
C VAL A 374 -6.44 13.84 -7.91
N GLY A 375 -5.16 13.50 -8.04
CA GLY A 375 -4.71 12.26 -8.66
C GLY A 375 -4.51 11.15 -7.63
N ALA A 376 -4.00 9.99 -8.06
CA ALA A 376 -3.79 8.86 -7.16
C ALA A 376 -2.65 9.07 -6.15
N LYS A 377 -1.59 9.79 -6.54
CA LYS A 377 -0.37 10.00 -5.72
C LYS A 377 0.00 11.47 -5.54
N THR A 378 -0.50 12.33 -6.40
CA THR A 378 -0.23 13.76 -6.42
C THR A 378 -1.53 14.52 -6.64
N SER A 379 -1.55 15.79 -6.25
CA SER A 379 -2.66 16.70 -6.51
C SER A 379 -2.14 18.00 -7.10
N GLN A 380 -2.92 18.62 -7.97
CA GLN A 380 -2.64 19.95 -8.48
C GLN A 380 -3.37 20.97 -7.62
N VAL A 381 -2.69 22.07 -7.34
CA VAL A 381 -3.21 23.18 -6.56
C VAL A 381 -3.03 24.48 -7.35
N ARG A 382 -4.00 25.38 -7.22
CA ARG A 382 -3.92 26.75 -7.73
C ARG A 382 -3.59 27.69 -6.58
N VAL A 383 -2.73 28.66 -6.83
CA VAL A 383 -2.37 29.71 -5.87
C VAL A 383 -3.52 30.72 -5.78
N LEU A 384 -3.94 31.00 -4.54
CA LEU A 384 -4.93 32.00 -4.19
C LEU A 384 -4.29 33.34 -3.86
N ASP A 385 -3.15 33.30 -3.17
CA ASP A 385 -2.40 34.44 -2.66
C ASP A 385 -0.90 34.09 -2.67
N GLY A 386 -0.05 35.05 -3.02
CA GLY A 386 1.40 34.86 -3.12
C GLY A 386 1.86 34.11 -4.39
N THR A 387 3.02 33.46 -4.31
CA THR A 387 3.59 32.65 -5.41
C THR A 387 4.31 31.42 -4.87
N VAL A 388 4.31 30.35 -5.65
CA VAL A 388 5.04 29.12 -5.34
C VAL A 388 6.03 28.84 -6.46
N THR A 389 7.33 28.86 -6.16
CA THR A 389 8.38 28.61 -7.16
C THR A 389 9.33 27.53 -6.66
N GLY A 390 9.60 26.54 -7.50
CA GLY A 390 10.45 25.40 -7.16
C GLY A 390 9.76 24.36 -6.29
N ASP A 391 10.54 23.51 -5.65
CA ASP A 391 10.10 22.33 -4.91
C ASP A 391 10.46 22.40 -3.41
N GLY A 392 10.04 21.39 -2.65
CA GLY A 392 10.45 21.21 -1.26
C GLY A 392 9.73 22.07 -0.22
N HIS A 393 8.92 23.05 -0.63
CA HIS A 393 8.05 23.82 0.27
C HIS A 393 7.10 22.89 1.06
N VAL A 394 6.81 23.24 2.31
CA VAL A 394 5.89 22.49 3.17
C VAL A 394 4.49 23.10 3.12
N LEU A 395 3.47 22.25 3.11
CA LEU A 395 2.08 22.67 3.19
C LEU A 395 1.50 22.37 4.56
N ARG A 396 0.73 23.32 5.10
CA ARG A 396 -0.07 23.17 6.32
C ARG A 396 -1.52 23.42 5.99
N ARG A 397 -2.43 22.53 6.40
CA ARG A 397 -3.86 22.67 6.14
C ARG A 397 -4.41 23.89 6.88
N VAL A 398 -5.29 24.65 6.23
CA VAL A 398 -6.05 25.73 6.86
C VAL A 398 -7.37 25.16 7.41
N PRO A 399 -7.60 25.14 8.73
CA PRO A 399 -8.85 24.61 9.32
C PRO A 399 -10.08 25.45 8.94
N GLY A 400 -11.25 24.83 8.85
CA GLY A 400 -12.55 25.54 8.88
C GLY A 400 -13.12 26.03 7.54
N LEU A 401 -12.50 25.71 6.40
CA LEU A 401 -13.09 25.95 5.07
C LEU A 401 -13.47 24.60 4.48
N ALA A 402 -14.71 24.16 4.76
CA ALA A 402 -15.30 23.02 4.07
C ALA A 402 -15.16 23.21 2.57
N ALA A 403 -14.79 22.15 1.85
CA ALA A 403 -14.75 22.13 0.40
C ALA A 403 -16.06 22.74 -0.13
N SER A 404 -15.98 23.93 -0.71
CA SER A 404 -17.11 24.49 -1.43
C SER A 404 -17.50 23.47 -2.49
N ARG A 405 -18.76 22.99 -2.42
CA ARG A 405 -19.33 22.03 -3.37
C ARG A 405 -18.84 22.37 -4.78
N PRO A 406 -18.44 21.38 -5.60
CA PRO A 406 -17.96 21.65 -6.95
C PRO A 406 -18.97 22.54 -7.66
N TYR A 407 -18.50 23.71 -8.09
CA TYR A 407 -19.25 24.66 -8.89
C TYR A 407 -19.71 23.93 -10.17
N GLN A 408 -20.97 23.51 -10.20
CA GLN A 408 -21.63 23.16 -11.44
C GLN A 408 -21.92 24.49 -12.16
N PRO A 409 -21.42 24.71 -13.37
CA PRO A 409 -21.81 25.88 -14.14
C PRO A 409 -23.33 25.80 -14.31
N SER A 410 -24.03 26.82 -13.82
CA SER A 410 -25.46 26.95 -14.02
C SER A 410 -25.76 26.83 -15.52
N ALA A 411 -26.54 25.82 -15.90
CA ALA A 411 -27.04 25.68 -17.25
C ALA A 411 -27.60 27.03 -17.69
N GLN A 412 -27.05 27.58 -18.77
CA GLN A 412 -27.58 28.78 -19.41
C GLN A 412 -29.08 28.58 -19.60
N LYS A 413 -29.85 29.42 -18.90
CA LYS A 413 -31.28 29.55 -19.06
C LYS A 413 -31.50 29.97 -20.51
N LYS A 414 -31.72 28.99 -21.41
CA LYS A 414 -32.22 29.26 -22.75
C LYS A 414 -33.56 29.95 -22.54
N THR A 415 -33.59 31.24 -22.78
CA THR A 415 -34.79 32.03 -22.97
C THR A 415 -35.53 31.45 -24.16
N SER A 416 -36.42 30.48 -23.91
CA SER A 416 -37.40 30.05 -24.88
C SER A 416 -38.44 31.16 -25.00
N THR A 417 -38.29 32.00 -26.02
CA THR A 417 -39.37 32.80 -26.58
C THR A 417 -40.57 31.87 -26.82
N PRO A 418 -41.79 32.18 -26.33
CA PRO A 418 -42.93 31.33 -26.60
C PRO A 418 -43.27 31.43 -28.09
N ALA A 419 -43.08 30.33 -28.81
CA ALA A 419 -43.55 30.20 -30.18
C ALA A 419 -45.09 30.26 -30.17
N ARG A 420 -45.61 31.37 -30.68
CA ARG A 420 -47.03 31.64 -30.91
C ARG A 420 -47.54 30.61 -31.93
N SER A 421 -48.19 29.55 -31.45
CA SER A 421 -48.83 28.58 -32.33
C SER A 421 -50.04 29.24 -33.01
N HIS A 422 -49.95 29.50 -34.31
CA HIS A 422 -51.13 29.76 -35.13
C HIS A 422 -51.97 28.47 -35.18
N ARG A 423 -52.95 28.34 -34.29
CA ARG A 423 -54.07 27.41 -34.50
C ARG A 423 -54.92 27.99 -35.62
N ARG A 424 -54.89 27.36 -36.80
CA ARG A 424 -55.95 27.52 -37.80
C ARG A 424 -57.23 26.97 -37.17
N GLY A 425 -58.22 27.83 -36.97
CA GLY A 425 -59.53 27.46 -36.45
C GLY A 425 -60.25 26.55 -37.45
N PHE A 426 -60.83 25.48 -36.92
CA PHE A 426 -61.82 24.66 -37.61
C PHE A 426 -63.18 25.21 -37.18
N CYS A 427 -63.88 25.91 -38.07
CA CYS A 427 -65.23 26.42 -37.79
C CYS A 427 -66.25 25.30 -38.04
N LEU A 428 -67.19 25.15 -37.10
CA LEU A 428 -68.37 24.29 -37.25
C LEU A 428 -69.54 25.11 -37.84
N PRO A 429 -70.46 24.48 -38.59
CA PRO A 429 -71.51 25.19 -39.30
C PRO A 429 -72.57 25.68 -38.30
N GLY A 430 -72.68 27.00 -38.13
CA GLY A 430 -73.73 27.62 -37.30
C GLY A 430 -73.33 28.92 -36.62
N ASP A 431 -72.03 29.19 -36.43
CA ASP A 431 -71.58 30.40 -35.75
C ASP A 431 -71.07 31.46 -36.73
N ALA A 432 -71.61 32.67 -36.61
CA ALA A 432 -71.12 33.86 -37.30
C ALA A 432 -69.79 34.29 -36.67
N CYS A 433 -68.71 34.34 -37.46
CA CYS A 433 -67.43 34.93 -37.05
C CYS A 433 -67.38 36.43 -37.34
#